data_AF-A0A1X4XZS0-F1
#
_entry.id   AF-A0A1X4XZS0-F1
#
_cell.length_a   1.000
_cell.length_b   1.000
_cell.length_c   1.000
_cell.angle_alpha   90.00
_cell.angle_beta   90.00
_cell.angle_gamma   90.00
#
_symmetry.space_group_name_H-M   'P 1'
#
loop_
_entity.id
_entity.type
_entity.pdbx_description
1 polymer ?
#
loop_
_entity_poly.entity_id
_entity_poly.type
_entity_poly.pdbx_seq_one_letter_code
_entity_poly.pdbx_strand_id
1 'polypeptide(L)' 'MSTKLYVFSSGILKSTKEKFLFNTGVGEPFDIPVPYFLVDVDGTKILIDTGISPGCIKDPKGTWCN' A
#
# COMPACT_ATOMS: atom_id res chain seq x y z
N MET A 1 -25.02 -0.20 -17.14
CA MET A 1 -24.06 0.37 -16.17
C MET A 1 -23.36 -0.77 -15.48
N SER A 2 -22.05 -0.92 -15.70
CA SER A 2 -21.23 -1.92 -15.03
C SER A 2 -20.06 -1.20 -14.37
N THR A 3 -19.91 -1.45 -13.07
CA THR A 3 -18.76 -0.98 -12.29
C THR A 3 -17.99 -2.19 -11.80
N LYS A 4 -16.69 -2.22 -12.07
CA LYS A 4 -15.78 -3.28 -11.62
C LYS A 4 -14.70 -2.67 -10.75
N LEU A 5 -14.45 -3.30 -9.61
CA LEU A 5 -13.34 -2.97 -8.73
C LEU A 5 -12.31 -4.08 -8.83
N TYR A 6 -11.10 -3.73 -9.26
CA TYR A 6 -9.95 -4.61 -9.23
C TYR A 6 -9.06 -4.21 -8.07
N VAL A 7 -8.75 -5.16 -7.20
CA VAL A 7 -7.87 -4.98 -6.04
C VAL A 7 -6.56 -5.65 -6.36
N PHE A 8 -5.48 -4.87 -6.38
CA PHE A 8 -4.13 -5.38 -6.62
C PHE A 8 -3.34 -5.39 -5.33
N SER A 9 -2.51 -6.43 -5.16
CA SER A 9 -1.51 -6.48 -4.09
C SER A 9 -0.18 -5.98 -4.63
N SER A 10 0.44 -5.01 -3.95
CA SER A 10 1.82 -4.60 -4.23
C SER A 10 2.85 -5.14 -3.22
N GLY A 11 2.40 -5.95 -2.26
CA GLY A 11 3.25 -6.56 -1.24
C GLY A 11 3.01 -6.00 0.17
N ILE A 12 4.02 -6.19 1.03
CA ILE A 12 3.98 -5.86 2.45
C ILE A 12 5.13 -4.89 2.77
N LEU A 13 4.83 -3.80 3.49
CA LEU A 13 5.84 -2.97 4.14
C LEU A 13 5.98 -3.39 5.60
N LYS A 14 7.23 -3.47 6.06
CA LYS A 14 7.57 -3.72 7.46
C LYS A 14 7.56 -2.40 8.21
N SER A 15 6.99 -2.39 9.40
CA SER A 15 6.97 -1.20 10.25
C SER A 15 6.82 -1.59 11.72
N THR A 16 6.50 -0.60 12.55
CA THR A 16 6.18 -0.80 13.97
C THR A 16 4.78 -0.29 14.28
N LYS A 17 4.11 -0.93 15.23
CA LYS A 17 2.69 -0.75 15.50
C LYS A 17 2.34 0.68 15.96
N GLU A 18 3.25 1.33 16.68
CA GLU A 18 3.08 2.70 17.15
C GLU A 18 3.02 3.76 16.04
N LYS A 19 3.51 3.45 14.83
CA LYS A 19 3.34 4.32 13.65
C LYS A 19 1.88 4.35 13.14
N PHE A 20 1.06 3.37 13.53
CA PHE A 20 -0.32 3.20 13.07
C PHE A 20 -1.34 3.36 14.19
N LEU A 21 -0.97 2.96 15.41
CA LEU A 21 -1.82 3.00 16.59
C LEU A 21 -1.15 3.82 17.70
N PHE A 22 -1.80 4.91 18.10
CA PHE A 22 -1.24 5.84 19.08
C PHE A 22 -0.90 5.13 20.41
N ASN A 23 0.36 5.26 20.83
CA ASN A 23 0.90 4.77 22.10
C ASN A 23 0.60 3.28 22.40
N THR A 24 0.51 2.45 21.37
CA THR A 24 0.19 1.02 21.50
C THR A 24 1.31 0.18 20.88
N GLY A 25 1.78 -0.84 21.60
CA GLY A 25 2.73 -1.83 21.07
C GLY A 25 4.03 -1.22 20.55
N VAL A 26 4.62 -0.30 21.31
CA VAL A 26 5.84 0.43 20.92
C VAL A 26 6.98 -0.54 20.61
N GLY A 27 7.49 -0.47 19.38
CA GLY A 27 8.56 -1.33 18.87
C GLY A 27 8.09 -2.72 18.42
N GLU A 28 6.81 -3.06 18.57
CA GLU A 28 6.27 -4.32 18.06
C GLU A 28 6.29 -4.32 16.53
N PRO A 29 6.89 -5.34 15.88
CA PRO A 29 6.85 -5.46 14.43
C PRO A 29 5.42 -5.52 13.90
N PHE A 30 5.15 -4.78 12.83
CA PHE A 30 3.84 -4.70 12.21
C PHE A 30 3.97 -4.72 10.68
N ASP A 31 3.28 -5.67 10.05
CA ASP A 31 3.25 -5.84 8.60
C ASP A 31 2.04 -5.12 8.00
N ILE A 32 2.28 -4.26 7.01
CA ILE A 32 1.23 -3.48 6.36
C ILE A 32 1.08 -3.96 4.92
N PRO A 33 -0.07 -4.54 4.53
CA PRO A 33 -0.36 -4.77 3.13
C PRO A 33 -0.58 -3.43 2.43
N VAL A 34 -0.01 -3.26 1.25
CA VAL A 34 -0.19 -2.05 0.44
C VAL A 34 -0.98 -2.39 -0.82
N PRO A 35 -2.32 -2.32 -0.79
CA PRO A 35 -3.14 -2.52 -1.98
C PRO A 35 -3.22 -1.24 -2.82
N TYR A 36 -3.56 -1.41 -4.10
CA TYR A 36 -4.01 -0.32 -4.96
C TYR A 36 -5.17 -0.80 -5.83
N PHE A 37 -5.92 0.14 -6.41
CA PHE A 37 -7.22 -0.17 -6.98
C PHE A 37 -7.38 0.39 -8.38
N LEU A 38 -7.96 -0.41 -9.27
CA LEU A 38 -8.50 0.07 -10.53
C LEU A 38 -10.02 -0.02 -10.45
N VAL A 39 -10.68 1.13 -10.64
CA VAL A 39 -12.12 1.20 -10.83
C VAL A 39 -12.38 1.36 -12.33
N ASP A 40 -13.14 0.43 -12.91
CA ASP A 40 -13.66 0.56 -14.27
C ASP A 40 -15.16 0.89 -14.20
N VAL A 41 -15.52 2.10 -14.62
CA VAL A 41 -16.90 2.60 -14.67
C VAL A 41 -17.27 2.78 -16.13
N ASP A 42 -18.06 1.85 -16.66
CA ASP A 42 -18.52 1.87 -18.06
C ASP A 42 -17.38 2.10 -19.07
N GLY A 43 -16.22 1.49 -18.84
CA GLY A 43 -15.03 1.58 -19.68
C GLY A 43 -14.01 2.63 -19.25
N THR A 44 -14.44 3.61 -18.44
CA THR A 44 -13.55 4.65 -17.88
C THR A 44 -12.74 4.07 -16.73
N LYS A 45 -11.42 4.17 -16.83
CA LYS A 45 -10.46 3.59 -15.89
C LYS A 45 -9.93 4.65 -14.93
N ILE A 46 -10.10 4.41 -13.65
CA ILE A 46 -9.63 5.27 -12.56
C ILE A 46 -8.70 4.44 -11.69
N LEU A 47 -7.43 4.85 -11.64
CA LEU A 47 -6.44 4.23 -10.76
C LEU A 47 -6.40 5.02 -9.45
N ILE A 48 -6.61 4.33 -8.33
CA ILE A 48 -6.53 4.89 -6.98
C ILE A 48 -5.29 4.29 -6.31
N ASP A 49 -4.37 5.18 -5.95
CA ASP A 49 -3.02 4.85 -5.48
C ASP A 49 -2.23 4.02 -6.52
N THR A 50 -0.97 3.67 -6.21
CA THR A 50 -0.09 2.92 -7.12
C THR A 50 0.75 1.84 -6.45
N GLY A 51 0.54 1.60 -5.15
CA GLY A 51 1.25 0.56 -4.40
C GLY A 51 2.72 0.90 -4.11
N ILE A 52 3.49 -0.12 -3.73
CA ILE A 52 4.91 0.01 -3.36
C ILE A 52 5.76 0.28 -4.61
N SER A 53 6.61 1.30 -4.53
CA SER A 53 7.58 1.60 -5.58
C SER A 53 8.59 0.46 -5.73
N PRO A 54 8.88 -0.02 -6.96
CA PRO A 54 9.97 -0.97 -7.21
C PRO A 54 11.34 -0.47 -6.73
N GLY A 55 11.51 0.86 -6.59
CA GLY A 55 12.70 1.47 -6.01
C GLY A 55 12.97 1.02 -4.57
N CYS A 56 11.93 0.62 -3.84
CA CYS A 56 12.05 0.13 -2.46
C CYS A 56 12.82 -1.19 -2.33
N ILE A 57 13.00 -1.95 -3.42
CA ILE A 57 13.87 -3.13 -3.41
C ILE A 57 15.35 -2.71 -3.44
N LYS A 58 15.67 -1.56 -4.06
CA LYS A 58 17.04 -1.08 -4.27
C LYS A 58 17.50 -0.10 -3.20
N ASP A 59 16.66 0.88 -2.88
CA ASP A 59 16.92 1.91 -1.88
C ASP A 59 15.63 2.19 -1.07
N PRO A 60 15.35 1.38 -0.04
CA PRO A 60 14.18 1.57 0.81
C PRO A 60 14.14 2.95 1.47
N LYS A 61 15.31 3.49 1.88
CA LYS A 61 15.38 4.78 2.58
C LYS A 61 15.10 5.94 1.65
N GLY A 62 15.77 5.99 0.50
CA GLY A 62 15.55 7.03 -0.51
C GLY A 62 14.18 6.92 -1.21
N THR A 63 13.53 5.75 -1.11
CA THR A 63 12.19 5.49 -1.66
C THR A 63 11.10 5.40 -0.57
N TRP A 64 11.38 5.87 0.65
CA TRP A 64 10.38 6.06 1.71
C TRP A 64 9.65 4.78 2.18
N CYS A 65 10.33 3.63 2.14
CA CYS A 65 9.80 2.30 2.46
C CYS A 65 10.37 1.71 3.78
N ASN A 66 10.59 2.55 4.81
CA ASN A 66 11.26 2.19 6.08
C ASN A 66 10.32 1.76 7.22
#